data_AF-J4W741-F1
#
_entry.id   AF-J4W741-F1
#
_cell.length_a   1.000
_cell.length_b   1.000
_cell.length_c   1.000
_cell.angle_alpha   90.00
_cell.angle_beta   90.00
_cell.angle_gamma   90.00
#
_symmetry.space_group_name_H-M   'P 1'
#
loop_
_entity.id
_entity.type
_entity.pdbx_description
1 polymer ?
#
loop_
_entity_poly.entity_id
_entity_poly.type
_entity_poly.pdbx_seq_one_letter_code
_entity_poly.pdbx_strand_id
1 'polypeptide(L)'
;MPSDAVAEASDALANAIDKEENVLFSMRYPELQKQFYASILEQTVELEDMICRLLQVQTCKIHRQPRAWRHGSFNVAIIVWLPSGKTAYLRLPFPHRIGERPFPGNLEEKIRTETATYIWLQEHCPNVPIPTLYAFGLPDGSIHTRPQNTTWWRRAWTGLRRIFACLLGYPAPIRYSRHATRHSLASGFLLMSEAEGESLALSWPKYCHDKSRRENLFRGLVRVSLSMNSIPQPRLGSFSFQDGNSNSISLCNRPLNLYMHMLENEEIFSGIPRGHFKLRKQPNAIFDEEDGQRQLAASAGMRAIMHHFINPDTRQGPFYVTLNDLSQNNIYVDEQWNVRCIIDLEWTHTLPAEMQAPPYWLTSKSVDGFDDRDDLEEYEEVLNEYISIYSEEEIQRNGSNKQAAIQLKSWENGSFWYFKAATIPKGAYNIFNCNIQPIFNKNHPNQSIFDKVFFFYWGQQASSFIEKKVNERNDYIKDLKEAFA
;
A
#
# COMPACT_ATOMS: atom_id res chain seq x y z
N MET A 1 -43.88 -4.88 -1.38
CA MET A 1 -42.58 -5.42 -1.84
C MET A 1 -42.55 -6.91 -1.54
N PRO A 2 -41.93 -7.76 -2.37
CA PRO A 2 -41.86 -9.20 -2.10
C PRO A 2 -41.17 -9.45 -0.76
N SER A 3 -41.63 -10.45 0.01
CA SER A 3 -41.08 -10.81 1.34
C SER A 3 -39.56 -10.97 1.34
N ASP A 4 -39.02 -11.46 0.24
CA ASP A 4 -37.62 -11.83 0.11
C ASP A 4 -36.73 -10.58 -0.03
N ALA A 5 -37.23 -9.53 -0.68
CA ALA A 5 -36.53 -8.24 -0.78
C ALA A 5 -36.47 -7.50 0.56
N VAL A 6 -37.47 -7.69 1.42
CA VAL A 6 -37.49 -7.11 2.77
C VAL A 6 -36.53 -7.87 3.70
N ALA A 7 -36.47 -9.20 3.57
CA ALA A 7 -35.51 -10.03 4.31
C ALA A 7 -34.06 -9.72 3.90
N GLU A 8 -33.77 -9.65 2.60
CA GLU A 8 -32.43 -9.30 2.10
C GLU A 8 -31.98 -7.89 2.52
N ALA A 9 -32.89 -6.90 2.50
CA ALA A 9 -32.59 -5.55 2.97
C ALA A 9 -32.33 -5.50 4.48
N SER A 10 -33.08 -6.28 5.27
CA SER A 10 -32.87 -6.43 6.71
C SER A 10 -31.50 -7.05 7.02
N ASP A 11 -31.12 -8.09 6.30
CA ASP A 11 -29.82 -8.76 6.46
C ASP A 11 -28.67 -7.85 6.02
N ALA A 12 -28.84 -7.08 4.94
CA ALA A 12 -27.85 -6.12 4.48
C ALA A 12 -27.62 -4.98 5.49
N LEU A 13 -28.70 -4.48 6.12
CA LEU A 13 -28.62 -3.45 7.15
C LEU A 13 -27.97 -3.99 8.43
N ALA A 14 -28.33 -5.20 8.88
CA ALA A 14 -27.70 -5.84 10.04
C ALA A 14 -26.18 -5.98 9.81
N ASN A 15 -25.79 -6.50 8.65
CA ASN A 15 -24.39 -6.58 8.25
C ASN A 15 -23.69 -5.21 8.16
N ALA A 16 -24.41 -4.14 7.78
CA ALA A 16 -23.86 -2.79 7.74
C ALA A 16 -23.63 -2.19 9.13
N ILE A 17 -24.49 -2.52 10.09
CA ILE A 17 -24.39 -2.05 11.48
C ILE A 17 -23.18 -2.67 12.19
N ASP A 18 -22.88 -3.94 11.90
CA ASP A 18 -21.80 -4.71 12.53
C ASP A 18 -20.41 -4.43 11.92
N LYS A 19 -20.35 -3.68 10.82
CA LYS A 19 -19.08 -3.30 10.20
C LYS A 19 -18.38 -2.18 10.95
N GLU A 20 -17.08 -2.36 11.18
CA GLU A 20 -16.16 -1.32 11.63
C GLU A 20 -15.92 -0.22 10.59
N GLU A 21 -16.20 -0.48 9.31
CA GLU A 21 -16.03 0.51 8.25
C GLU A 21 -17.20 1.49 8.22
N ASN A 22 -16.96 2.71 7.75
CA ASN A 22 -18.01 3.68 7.52
C ASN A 22 -18.81 3.30 6.25
N VAL A 23 -19.84 2.47 6.44
CA VAL A 23 -20.69 1.96 5.35
C VAL A 23 -21.39 3.09 4.61
N LEU A 24 -21.97 4.08 5.33
CA LEU A 24 -22.61 5.26 4.72
C LEU A 24 -21.67 5.96 3.74
N PHE A 25 -20.41 6.13 4.14
CA PHE A 25 -19.39 6.76 3.30
C PHE A 25 -19.15 5.92 2.03
N SER A 26 -19.04 4.59 2.19
CA SER A 26 -18.74 3.64 1.12
C SER A 26 -19.87 3.41 0.11
N MET A 27 -21.14 3.63 0.49
CA MET A 27 -22.30 3.49 -0.39
C MET A 27 -22.25 4.40 -1.62
N ARG A 28 -21.47 5.49 -1.57
CA ARG A 28 -21.29 6.43 -2.68
C ARG A 28 -20.29 5.94 -3.72
N TYR A 29 -19.42 4.98 -3.39
CA TYR A 29 -18.33 4.55 -4.27
C TYR A 29 -18.79 3.96 -5.60
N PRO A 30 -19.81 3.08 -5.67
CA PRO A 30 -20.22 2.50 -6.96
C PRO A 30 -20.68 3.54 -7.97
N GLU A 31 -21.45 4.54 -7.54
CA GLU A 31 -21.93 5.60 -8.41
C GLU A 31 -20.80 6.54 -8.84
N LEU A 32 -19.89 6.93 -7.92
CA LEU A 32 -18.71 7.72 -8.25
C LEU A 32 -17.76 6.98 -9.21
N GLN A 33 -17.61 5.67 -9.06
CA GLN A 33 -16.83 4.83 -9.96
C GLN A 33 -17.47 4.77 -11.36
N LYS A 34 -18.80 4.62 -11.43
CA LYS A 34 -19.54 4.63 -12.69
C LYS A 34 -19.40 5.96 -13.43
N GLN A 35 -19.53 7.08 -12.73
CA GLN A 35 -19.32 8.43 -13.29
C GLN A 35 -17.90 8.59 -13.80
N PHE A 36 -16.91 8.13 -13.03
CA PHE A 36 -15.51 8.15 -13.44
C PHE A 36 -15.28 7.32 -14.72
N TYR A 37 -15.83 6.11 -14.80
CA TYR A 37 -15.73 5.27 -15.99
C TYR A 37 -16.42 5.90 -17.22
N ALA A 38 -17.58 6.53 -17.04
CA ALA A 38 -18.26 7.24 -18.11
C ALA A 38 -17.38 8.39 -18.66
N SER A 39 -16.77 9.19 -17.78
CA SER A 39 -15.88 10.30 -18.18
C SER A 39 -14.66 9.84 -18.98
N ILE A 40 -14.15 8.63 -18.69
CA ILE A 40 -13.04 8.03 -19.44
C ILE A 40 -13.52 7.58 -20.82
N LEU A 41 -14.68 6.92 -20.89
CA LEU A 41 -15.26 6.42 -22.14
C LEU A 41 -15.50 7.54 -23.15
N GLU A 42 -15.95 8.70 -22.68
CA GLU A 42 -16.16 9.90 -23.49
C GLU A 42 -14.87 10.42 -24.15
N GLN A 43 -13.72 10.23 -23.51
CA GLN A 43 -12.41 10.76 -23.96
C GLN A 43 -11.55 9.71 -24.68
N THR A 44 -12.03 8.48 -24.81
CA THR A 44 -11.27 7.34 -25.36
C THR A 44 -10.58 7.59 -26.71
N VAL A 45 -11.18 8.36 -27.63
CA VAL A 45 -10.57 8.67 -28.93
C VAL A 45 -9.34 9.56 -28.75
N GLU A 46 -9.44 10.59 -27.92
CA GLU A 46 -8.32 11.49 -27.57
C GLU A 46 -7.23 10.72 -26.81
N LEU A 47 -7.63 9.80 -25.93
CA LEU A 47 -6.70 8.95 -25.19
C LEU A 47 -5.95 7.98 -26.12
N GLU A 48 -6.62 7.35 -27.08
CA GLU A 48 -5.99 6.48 -28.09
C GLU A 48 -4.95 7.28 -28.91
N ASP A 49 -5.33 8.46 -29.41
CA ASP A 49 -4.46 9.34 -30.18
C ASP A 49 -3.26 9.85 -29.36
N MET A 50 -3.48 10.19 -28.09
CA MET A 50 -2.40 10.50 -27.14
C MET A 50 -1.46 9.30 -27.00
N ILE A 51 -1.98 8.11 -26.68
CA ILE A 51 -1.15 6.92 -26.45
C ILE A 51 -0.34 6.55 -27.71
N CYS A 52 -0.94 6.65 -28.90
CA CYS A 52 -0.25 6.46 -30.18
C CYS A 52 0.98 7.37 -30.31
N ARG A 53 0.85 8.66 -29.99
CA ARG A 53 1.98 9.61 -29.99
C ARG A 53 3.03 9.24 -28.95
N LEU A 54 2.62 8.92 -27.72
CA LEU A 54 3.54 8.63 -26.60
C LEU A 54 4.35 7.34 -26.84
N LEU A 55 3.77 6.36 -27.53
CA LEU A 55 4.40 5.08 -27.83
C LEU A 55 5.01 5.03 -29.24
N GLN A 56 4.81 6.05 -30.07
CA GLN A 56 5.21 6.08 -31.48
C GLN A 56 4.64 4.89 -32.29
N VAL A 57 3.38 4.56 -32.06
CA VAL A 57 2.66 3.49 -32.78
C VAL A 57 1.56 4.08 -33.66
N GLN A 58 1.29 3.44 -34.80
CA GLN A 58 0.30 3.93 -35.76
C GLN A 58 -1.13 3.88 -35.23
N THR A 59 -1.47 2.83 -34.48
CA THR A 59 -2.81 2.61 -33.94
C THR A 59 -2.72 1.94 -32.58
N CYS A 60 -3.69 2.23 -31.71
CA CYS A 60 -3.96 1.49 -30.50
C CYS A 60 -5.48 1.48 -30.26
N LYS A 61 -5.95 0.57 -29.40
CA LYS A 61 -7.37 0.49 -29.03
C LYS A 61 -7.54 0.33 -27.54
N ILE A 62 -8.32 1.21 -26.93
CA ILE A 62 -8.72 1.09 -25.53
C ILE A 62 -9.91 0.13 -25.45
N HIS A 63 -9.88 -0.81 -24.50
CA HIS A 63 -11.01 -1.71 -24.26
C HIS A 63 -12.23 -0.89 -23.80
N ARG A 64 -13.33 -0.90 -24.55
CA ARG A 64 -14.48 -0.02 -24.29
C ARG A 64 -15.48 -0.53 -23.25
N GLN A 65 -15.36 -1.77 -22.81
CA GLN A 65 -16.24 -2.31 -21.76
C GLN A 65 -15.56 -2.20 -20.39
N PRO A 66 -16.10 -1.42 -19.44
CA PRO A 66 -15.50 -1.25 -18.11
C PRO A 66 -15.42 -2.53 -17.29
N ARG A 67 -16.30 -3.51 -17.55
CA ARG A 67 -16.27 -4.82 -16.86
C ARG A 67 -14.99 -5.61 -17.10
N ALA A 68 -14.27 -5.34 -18.20
CA ALA A 68 -13.00 -5.97 -18.51
C ALA A 68 -11.80 -5.19 -17.94
N TRP A 69 -12.01 -4.01 -17.39
CA TRP A 69 -10.93 -3.23 -16.77
C TRP A 69 -10.56 -3.86 -15.44
N ARG A 70 -9.26 -3.97 -15.19
CA ARG A 70 -8.78 -4.42 -13.89
C ARG A 70 -8.88 -3.24 -12.93
N HIS A 71 -9.30 -3.46 -11.70
CA HIS A 71 -9.28 -2.41 -10.69
C HIS A 71 -8.95 -2.97 -9.32
N GLY A 72 -8.25 -2.15 -8.53
CA GLY A 72 -8.02 -2.38 -7.12
C GLY A 72 -8.86 -1.41 -6.28
N SER A 73 -8.43 -1.20 -5.04
CA SER A 73 -9.07 -0.26 -4.11
C SER A 73 -8.88 1.22 -4.48
N PHE A 74 -7.78 1.56 -5.16
CA PHE A 74 -7.38 2.94 -5.40
C PHE A 74 -7.17 3.30 -6.87
N ASN A 75 -7.15 2.32 -7.78
CA ASN A 75 -6.86 2.57 -9.19
C ASN A 75 -7.66 1.64 -10.10
N VAL A 76 -7.91 2.10 -11.31
CA VAL A 76 -8.31 1.29 -12.45
C VAL A 76 -7.14 1.15 -13.41
N ALA A 77 -6.95 -0.03 -13.97
CA ALA A 77 -6.00 -0.33 -15.03
C ALA A 77 -6.78 -0.75 -16.29
N ILE A 78 -6.80 0.15 -17.25
CA ILE A 78 -7.54 0.02 -18.51
C ILE A 78 -6.65 -0.68 -19.53
N ILE A 79 -7.17 -1.71 -20.17
CA ILE A 79 -6.46 -2.48 -21.20
C ILE A 79 -6.35 -1.65 -22.48
N VAL A 80 -5.13 -1.53 -22.99
CA VAL A 80 -4.78 -0.87 -24.25
C VAL A 80 -4.12 -1.88 -25.18
N TRP A 81 -4.80 -2.21 -26.28
CA TRP A 81 -4.27 -3.08 -27.32
C TRP A 81 -3.34 -2.29 -28.23
N LEU A 82 -2.11 -2.77 -28.36
CA LEU A 82 -1.08 -2.22 -29.23
C LEU A 82 -0.90 -3.10 -30.48
N PRO A 83 -0.20 -2.61 -31.52
CA PRO A 83 0.10 -3.43 -32.69
C PRO A 83 0.89 -4.70 -32.34
N SER A 84 0.84 -5.69 -33.23
CA SER A 84 1.54 -6.96 -33.07
C SER A 84 1.13 -7.78 -31.83
N GLY A 85 -0.11 -7.60 -31.36
CA GLY A 85 -0.68 -8.38 -30.26
C GLY A 85 -0.12 -8.02 -28.87
N LYS A 86 0.55 -6.87 -28.72
CA LYS A 86 1.05 -6.41 -27.43
C LYS A 86 -0.04 -5.72 -26.63
N THR A 87 0.07 -5.80 -25.31
CA THR A 87 -0.86 -5.15 -24.37
C THR A 87 -0.11 -4.14 -23.51
N ALA A 88 -0.73 -2.97 -23.32
CA ALA A 88 -0.33 -1.99 -22.32
C ALA A 88 -1.51 -1.69 -21.39
N TYR A 89 -1.22 -1.11 -20.23
CA TYR A 89 -2.21 -0.73 -19.24
C TYR A 89 -2.13 0.77 -18.98
N LEU A 90 -3.28 1.45 -19.13
CA LEU A 90 -3.47 2.83 -18.70
C LEU A 90 -4.05 2.79 -17.28
N ARG A 91 -3.19 3.08 -16.29
CA ARG A 91 -3.52 3.11 -14.87
C ARG A 91 -3.94 4.51 -14.46
N LEU A 92 -5.13 4.63 -13.87
CA LEU A 92 -5.73 5.86 -13.39
C LEU A 92 -6.13 5.70 -11.91
N PRO A 93 -5.74 6.59 -11.02
CA PRO A 93 -6.19 6.58 -9.63
C PRO A 93 -7.65 7.02 -9.54
N PHE A 94 -8.38 6.49 -8.56
CA PHE A 94 -9.75 6.88 -8.26
C PHE A 94 -9.78 8.12 -7.35
N PRO A 95 -10.20 9.30 -7.84
CA PRO A 95 -10.20 10.51 -7.02
C PRO A 95 -11.08 10.39 -5.76
N HIS A 96 -12.16 9.61 -5.86
CA HIS A 96 -13.11 9.35 -4.78
C HIS A 96 -12.64 8.34 -3.72
N ARG A 97 -11.44 7.76 -3.87
CA ARG A 97 -10.86 6.76 -2.94
C ARG A 97 -9.64 7.28 -2.17
N ILE A 98 -9.16 8.46 -2.51
CA ILE A 98 -7.86 8.98 -2.03
C ILE A 98 -7.99 10.29 -1.24
N GLY A 99 -9.21 10.79 -1.04
CA GLY A 99 -9.47 12.03 -0.32
C GLY A 99 -9.18 13.30 -1.10
N GLU A 100 -9.21 13.27 -2.44
CA GLU A 100 -8.95 14.45 -3.27
C GLU A 100 -9.97 15.59 -3.05
N ARG A 101 -11.24 15.24 -2.80
CA ARG A 101 -12.29 16.24 -2.53
C ARG A 101 -12.08 16.99 -1.19
N PRO A 102 -11.92 16.31 -0.04
CA PRO A 102 -11.67 16.99 1.23
C PRO A 102 -10.25 17.56 1.34
N PHE A 103 -9.27 16.94 0.68
CA PHE A 103 -7.86 17.34 0.71
C PHE A 103 -7.28 17.39 -0.72
N PRO A 104 -7.48 18.52 -1.45
CA PRO A 104 -6.94 18.69 -2.79
C PRO A 104 -5.42 18.55 -2.82
N GLY A 105 -4.91 17.80 -3.80
CA GLY A 105 -3.48 17.49 -3.95
C GLY A 105 -3.08 16.07 -3.53
N ASN A 106 -3.96 15.32 -2.86
CA ASN A 106 -3.73 13.91 -2.53
C ASN A 106 -3.52 13.04 -3.78
N LEU A 107 -4.25 13.35 -4.84
CA LEU A 107 -4.10 12.74 -6.15
C LEU A 107 -2.73 12.97 -6.77
N GLU A 108 -2.28 14.23 -6.72
CA GLU A 108 -0.98 14.63 -7.25
C GLU A 108 0.16 14.00 -6.43
N GLU A 109 0.04 14.01 -5.11
CA GLU A 109 0.97 13.35 -4.18
C GLU A 109 1.12 11.86 -4.55
N LYS A 110 0.00 11.15 -4.68
CA LYS A 110 -0.01 9.72 -5.02
C LYS A 110 0.67 9.45 -6.35
N ILE A 111 0.31 10.17 -7.41
CA ILE A 111 0.87 9.95 -8.76
C ILE A 111 2.37 10.27 -8.80
N ARG A 112 2.79 11.36 -8.16
CA ARG A 112 4.21 11.74 -8.08
C ARG A 112 5.01 10.70 -7.31
N THR A 113 4.46 10.13 -6.25
CA THR A 113 5.13 9.09 -5.46
C THR A 113 5.22 7.75 -6.20
N GLU A 114 4.13 7.27 -6.80
CA GLU A 114 4.14 6.03 -7.58
C GLU A 114 5.11 6.11 -8.77
N THR A 115 5.06 7.23 -9.52
CA THR A 115 5.97 7.50 -10.64
C THR A 115 7.42 7.53 -10.18
N ALA A 116 7.73 8.24 -9.09
CA ALA A 116 9.09 8.33 -8.58
C ALA A 116 9.63 6.97 -8.16
N THR A 117 8.80 6.11 -7.57
CA THR A 117 9.17 4.73 -7.20
C THR A 117 9.53 3.90 -8.44
N TYR A 118 8.72 3.93 -9.50
CA TYR A 118 9.03 3.25 -10.76
C TYR A 118 10.38 3.69 -11.32
N ILE A 119 10.61 5.00 -11.43
CA ILE A 119 11.84 5.53 -12.02
C ILE A 119 13.04 5.21 -11.12
N TRP A 120 12.90 5.34 -9.80
CA TRP A 120 13.98 5.06 -8.86
C TRP A 120 14.41 3.59 -8.93
N LEU A 121 13.47 2.66 -8.92
CA LEU A 121 13.75 1.22 -9.04
C LEU A 121 14.38 0.88 -10.39
N GLN A 122 13.89 1.44 -11.50
CA GLN A 122 14.49 1.24 -12.82
C GLN A 122 15.94 1.73 -12.92
N GLU A 123 16.28 2.83 -12.22
CA GLU A 123 17.63 3.41 -12.26
C GLU A 123 18.60 2.74 -11.27
N HIS A 124 18.13 2.32 -10.10
CA HIS A 124 19.00 1.89 -8.99
C HIS A 124 18.89 0.41 -8.64
N CYS A 125 17.77 -0.23 -8.97
CA CYS A 125 17.50 -1.62 -8.65
C CYS A 125 16.98 -2.39 -9.88
N PRO A 126 17.75 -2.47 -10.98
CA PRO A 126 17.29 -3.06 -12.25
C PRO A 126 16.96 -4.57 -12.14
N ASN A 127 17.43 -5.23 -11.08
CA ASN A 127 17.12 -6.63 -10.79
C ASN A 127 15.75 -6.83 -10.13
N VAL A 128 15.09 -5.76 -9.69
CA VAL A 128 13.72 -5.82 -9.16
C VAL A 128 12.77 -5.83 -10.35
N PRO A 129 12.07 -6.95 -10.62
CA PRO A 129 11.25 -7.06 -11.80
C PRO A 129 9.96 -6.28 -11.61
N ILE A 130 9.79 -5.19 -12.35
CA ILE A 130 8.58 -4.34 -12.34
C ILE A 130 8.14 -4.06 -13.77
N PRO A 131 6.85 -3.71 -14.00
CA PRO A 131 6.40 -3.32 -15.34
C PRO A 131 7.22 -2.15 -15.90
N THR A 132 7.38 -2.15 -17.21
CA THR A 132 7.98 -1.00 -17.89
C THR A 132 7.00 0.16 -17.85
N LEU A 133 7.34 1.23 -17.14
CA LEU A 133 6.68 2.52 -17.27
C LEU A 133 7.03 3.14 -18.64
N TYR A 134 6.04 3.29 -19.52
CA TYR A 134 6.22 3.90 -20.84
C TYR A 134 6.05 5.42 -20.79
N ALA A 135 5.05 5.89 -20.06
CA ALA A 135 4.77 7.30 -19.88
C ALA A 135 3.98 7.53 -18.60
N PHE A 136 3.96 8.76 -18.12
CA PHE A 136 3.09 9.18 -17.04
C PHE A 136 2.63 10.63 -17.26
N GLY A 137 1.47 10.96 -16.73
CA GLY A 137 0.91 12.31 -16.74
C GLY A 137 0.53 12.76 -15.34
N LEU A 138 0.80 14.02 -15.04
CA LEU A 138 0.45 14.64 -13.75
C LEU A 138 -0.90 15.34 -13.83
N PRO A 139 -1.63 15.56 -12.71
CA PRO A 139 -2.91 16.26 -12.72
C PRO A 139 -2.91 17.65 -13.37
N ASP A 140 -1.74 18.32 -13.45
CA ASP A 140 -1.57 19.59 -14.16
C ASP A 140 -1.60 19.46 -15.70
N GLY A 141 -1.76 18.25 -16.23
CA GLY A 141 -1.80 17.95 -17.65
C GLY A 141 -0.42 17.74 -18.29
N SER A 142 0.68 17.85 -17.54
CA SER A 142 2.03 17.58 -18.05
C SER A 142 2.23 16.09 -18.32
N ILE A 143 2.93 15.75 -19.41
CA ILE A 143 3.23 14.35 -19.77
C ILE A 143 4.74 14.15 -19.85
N HIS A 144 5.20 13.00 -19.38
CA HIS A 144 6.58 12.56 -19.49
C HIS A 144 6.64 11.17 -20.14
N THR A 145 7.53 11.01 -21.12
CA THR A 145 7.69 9.77 -21.89
C THR A 145 9.07 9.16 -21.73
N ARG A 146 9.14 7.83 -21.81
CA ARG A 146 10.38 7.07 -21.74
C ARG A 146 11.37 7.50 -22.84
N PRO A 147 12.69 7.58 -22.56
CA PRO A 147 13.71 8.00 -23.53
C PRO A 147 13.61 7.33 -24.90
N GLN A 148 13.36 6.02 -24.95
CA GLN A 148 13.32 5.26 -26.20
C GLN A 148 12.23 5.76 -27.15
N ASN A 149 11.16 6.34 -26.61
CA ASN A 149 10.04 6.90 -27.38
C ASN A 149 10.25 8.39 -27.68
N THR A 150 11.50 8.86 -27.67
CA THR A 150 11.87 10.25 -27.98
C THR A 150 12.97 10.31 -29.04
N THR A 151 13.03 11.44 -29.74
CA THR A 151 14.07 11.69 -30.75
C THR A 151 15.47 11.58 -30.16
N TRP A 152 16.43 11.11 -30.96
CA TRP A 152 17.79 10.82 -30.51
C TRP A 152 18.50 12.05 -29.92
N TRP A 153 18.25 13.25 -30.46
CA TRP A 153 18.88 14.49 -29.98
C TRP A 153 18.37 14.90 -28.58
N ARG A 154 17.10 14.62 -28.26
CA ARG A 154 16.56 14.84 -26.90
C ARG A 154 17.22 13.89 -25.91
N ARG A 155 17.41 12.63 -26.29
CA ARG A 155 18.13 11.64 -25.47
C ARG A 155 19.57 12.08 -25.20
N ALA A 156 20.29 12.53 -26.23
CA ALA A 156 21.65 13.02 -26.09
C ALA A 156 21.72 14.25 -25.18
N TRP A 157 20.80 15.21 -25.35
CA TRP A 157 20.72 16.41 -24.51
C TRP A 157 20.42 16.08 -23.04
N THR A 158 19.46 15.19 -22.76
CA THR A 158 19.17 14.73 -21.40
C THR A 158 20.38 14.01 -20.79
N GLY A 159 21.11 13.21 -21.57
CA GLY A 159 22.37 12.59 -21.14
C GLY A 159 23.42 13.63 -20.75
N LEU A 160 23.64 14.64 -21.58
CA LEU A 160 24.56 15.73 -21.28
C LEU A 160 24.14 16.52 -20.04
N ARG A 161 22.85 16.88 -19.90
CA ARG A 161 22.33 17.57 -18.71
C ARG A 161 22.55 16.77 -17.43
N ARG A 162 22.39 15.44 -17.48
CA ARG A 162 22.67 14.58 -16.34
C ARG A 162 24.16 14.59 -15.98
N ILE A 163 25.05 14.51 -16.97
CA ILE A 163 26.50 14.60 -16.74
C ILE A 163 26.86 15.94 -16.09
N PHE A 164 26.37 17.06 -16.63
CA PHE A 164 26.60 18.39 -16.05
C PHE A 164 26.02 18.54 -14.65
N ALA A 165 24.80 18.04 -14.40
CA ALA A 165 24.20 18.08 -13.06
C ALA A 165 25.06 17.30 -12.05
N CYS A 166 25.52 16.10 -12.41
CA CYS A 166 26.41 15.30 -11.57
C CYS A 166 27.75 16.02 -11.31
N LEU A 167 28.36 16.64 -12.33
CA LEU A 167 29.61 17.41 -12.18
C LEU A 167 29.46 18.63 -11.25
N LEU A 168 28.28 19.23 -11.22
CA LEU A 168 27.97 20.39 -10.38
C LEU A 168 27.38 20.01 -9.01
N GLY A 169 27.27 18.72 -8.68
CA GLY A 169 26.70 18.24 -7.42
C GLY A 169 25.19 18.40 -7.29
N TYR A 170 24.48 18.69 -8.40
CA TYR A 170 23.02 18.75 -8.42
C TYR A 170 22.40 17.36 -8.60
N PRO A 171 21.16 17.14 -8.11
CA PRO A 171 20.41 15.93 -8.40
C PRO A 171 20.30 15.69 -9.91
N ALA A 172 20.61 14.47 -10.35
CA ALA A 172 20.50 14.13 -11.75
C ALA A 172 19.03 14.19 -12.21
N PRO A 173 18.70 14.93 -13.30
CA PRO A 173 17.37 14.90 -13.88
C PRO A 173 16.97 13.48 -14.29
N ILE A 174 15.69 13.13 -14.18
CA ILE A 174 15.17 11.83 -14.61
C ILE A 174 15.41 11.60 -16.11
N ARG A 175 15.48 10.34 -16.52
CA ARG A 175 15.66 10.00 -17.95
C ARG A 175 14.42 10.34 -18.79
N TYR A 176 13.23 10.34 -18.19
CA TYR A 176 11.99 10.64 -18.91
C TYR A 176 11.97 12.10 -19.36
N SER A 177 11.49 12.32 -20.58
CA SER A 177 11.46 13.64 -21.19
C SER A 177 10.04 14.17 -21.21
N ARG A 178 9.88 15.45 -20.90
CA ARG A 178 8.61 16.15 -21.00
C ARG A 178 8.12 16.19 -22.45
N HIS A 179 6.88 15.79 -22.66
CA HIS A 179 6.19 15.87 -23.95
C HIS A 179 5.57 17.27 -24.11
N ALA A 180 5.46 17.75 -25.36
CA ALA A 180 4.88 19.08 -25.62
C ALA A 180 3.35 19.10 -25.49
N THR A 181 2.72 17.96 -25.76
CA THR A 181 1.28 17.74 -25.59
C THR A 181 0.89 17.74 -24.12
N ARG A 182 -0.32 18.23 -23.83
CA ARG A 182 -0.96 18.13 -22.52
C ARG A 182 -2.13 17.14 -22.60
N HIS A 183 -2.46 16.50 -21.48
CA HIS A 183 -3.64 15.65 -21.36
C HIS A 183 -4.77 16.33 -20.59
N SER A 184 -5.99 15.83 -20.77
CA SER A 184 -7.21 16.28 -20.10
C SER A 184 -7.56 15.50 -18.83
N LEU A 185 -6.89 14.37 -18.58
CA LEU A 185 -7.16 13.50 -17.42
C LEU A 185 -6.82 14.20 -16.10
N ALA A 186 -7.84 14.71 -15.40
CA ALA A 186 -7.68 15.35 -14.10
C ALA A 186 -7.01 14.43 -13.07
N SER A 187 -7.21 13.11 -13.17
CA SER A 187 -6.61 12.09 -12.29
C SER A 187 -5.08 11.95 -12.41
N GLY A 188 -4.46 12.50 -13.47
CA GLY A 188 -3.17 12.01 -13.93
C GLY A 188 -3.27 10.55 -14.44
N PHE A 189 -2.14 9.99 -14.91
CA PHE A 189 -2.10 8.62 -15.39
C PHE A 189 -0.69 8.01 -15.36
N LEU A 190 -0.63 6.68 -15.32
CA LEU A 190 0.57 5.91 -15.66
C LEU A 190 0.23 5.01 -16.87
N LEU A 191 1.13 4.95 -17.84
CA LEU A 191 1.04 4.03 -18.98
C LEU A 191 2.19 3.02 -18.87
N MET A 192 1.86 1.75 -18.72
CA MET A 192 2.83 0.70 -18.42
C MET A 192 2.63 -0.57 -19.24
N SER A 193 3.67 -1.41 -19.31
CA SER A 193 3.60 -2.72 -19.95
C SER A 193 2.70 -3.67 -19.17
N GLU A 194 2.28 -4.74 -19.84
CA GLU A 194 1.77 -5.92 -19.15
C GLU A 194 2.82 -6.49 -18.18
N ALA A 195 2.33 -7.02 -17.05
CA ALA A 195 3.16 -7.73 -16.09
C ALA A 195 3.52 -9.11 -16.65
N GLU A 196 4.78 -9.50 -16.55
CA GLU A 196 5.25 -10.80 -17.00
C GLU A 196 4.89 -11.89 -15.98
N GLY A 197 4.43 -13.04 -16.46
CA GLY A 197 4.01 -14.19 -15.64
C GLY A 197 2.52 -14.22 -15.33
N GLU A 198 2.13 -15.09 -14.41
CA GLU A 198 0.77 -15.21 -13.88
C GLU A 198 0.70 -14.71 -12.45
N SER A 199 -0.46 -14.18 -12.04
CA SER A 199 -0.65 -13.73 -10.65
C SER A 199 -0.45 -14.89 -9.67
N LEU A 200 0.42 -14.68 -8.67
CA LEU A 200 0.67 -15.67 -7.62
C LEU A 200 -0.63 -16.06 -6.91
N ALA A 201 -1.53 -15.11 -6.68
CA ALA A 201 -2.82 -15.35 -6.03
C ALA A 201 -3.68 -16.44 -6.72
N LEU A 202 -3.58 -16.59 -8.06
CA LEU A 202 -4.34 -17.61 -8.80
C LEU A 202 -3.83 -19.03 -8.53
N SER A 203 -2.51 -19.18 -8.42
CA SER A 203 -1.86 -20.48 -8.22
C SER A 203 -1.58 -20.80 -6.75
N TRP A 204 -1.68 -19.81 -5.86
CA TRP A 204 -1.39 -19.90 -4.43
C TRP A 204 -2.14 -21.03 -3.72
N PRO A 205 -3.48 -21.13 -3.78
CA PRO A 205 -4.21 -22.16 -3.03
C PRO A 205 -3.87 -23.59 -3.45
N LYS A 206 -3.34 -23.76 -4.66
CA LYS A 206 -3.00 -25.07 -5.22
C LYS A 206 -1.60 -25.53 -4.83
N TYR A 207 -0.67 -24.59 -4.62
CA TYR A 207 0.75 -24.89 -4.53
C TYR A 207 1.46 -24.29 -3.30
N CYS A 208 0.76 -23.63 -2.37
CA CYS A 208 1.35 -23.05 -1.14
C CYS A 208 2.12 -24.06 -0.27
N HIS A 209 1.75 -25.34 -0.33
CA HIS A 209 2.44 -26.42 0.38
C HIS A 209 3.51 -27.13 -0.46
N ASP A 210 3.71 -26.74 -1.73
CA ASP A 210 4.81 -27.26 -2.56
C ASP A 210 6.11 -26.57 -2.16
N LYS A 211 6.98 -27.34 -1.49
CA LYS A 211 8.25 -26.85 -0.97
C LYS A 211 9.15 -26.25 -2.06
N SER A 212 9.27 -26.89 -3.22
CA SER A 212 10.20 -26.42 -4.26
C SER A 212 9.77 -25.07 -4.83
N ARG A 213 8.47 -24.90 -5.05
CA ARG A 213 7.90 -23.62 -5.50
C ARG A 213 8.05 -22.54 -4.45
N ARG A 214 7.76 -22.87 -3.19
CA ARG A 214 7.89 -21.94 -2.07
C ARG A 214 9.32 -21.45 -1.89
N GLU A 215 10.30 -22.33 -1.96
CA GLU A 215 11.71 -21.94 -1.90
C GLU A 215 12.11 -21.00 -3.05
N ASN A 216 11.64 -21.24 -4.28
CA ASN A 216 11.89 -20.35 -5.43
C ASN A 216 11.27 -18.97 -5.22
N LEU A 217 10.03 -18.92 -4.71
CA LEU A 217 9.36 -17.68 -4.35
C LEU A 217 10.16 -16.92 -3.30
N PHE A 218 10.57 -17.60 -2.22
CA PHE A 218 11.32 -16.99 -1.12
C PHE A 218 12.64 -16.42 -1.61
N ARG A 219 13.43 -17.18 -2.40
CA ARG A 219 14.65 -16.65 -3.04
C ARG A 219 14.36 -15.42 -3.89
N GLY A 220 13.28 -15.42 -4.67
CA GLY A 220 12.87 -14.27 -5.48
C GLY A 220 12.57 -13.02 -4.63
N LEU A 221 11.76 -13.17 -3.58
CA LEU A 221 11.42 -12.08 -2.65
C LEU A 221 12.64 -11.54 -1.91
N VAL A 222 13.51 -12.43 -1.44
CA VAL A 222 14.76 -12.09 -0.77
C VAL A 222 15.68 -11.30 -1.71
N ARG A 223 15.87 -11.75 -2.96
CA ARG A 223 16.71 -11.05 -3.95
C ARG A 223 16.20 -9.64 -4.24
N VAL A 224 14.89 -9.46 -4.30
CA VAL A 224 14.26 -8.14 -4.43
C VAL A 224 14.58 -7.27 -3.22
N SER A 225 14.31 -7.76 -2.01
CA SER A 225 14.60 -7.06 -0.75
C SER A 225 16.09 -6.65 -0.66
N LEU A 226 17.01 -7.58 -0.87
CA LEU A 226 18.45 -7.34 -0.84
C LEU A 226 18.90 -6.34 -1.91
N SER A 227 18.24 -6.33 -3.08
CA SER A 227 18.54 -5.33 -4.11
C SER A 227 18.14 -3.93 -3.68
N MET A 228 16.97 -3.77 -3.08
CA MET A 228 16.48 -2.48 -2.60
C MET A 228 17.28 -2.00 -1.38
N ASN A 229 17.68 -2.93 -0.51
CA ASN A 229 18.44 -2.64 0.71
C ASN A 229 19.92 -2.34 0.44
N SER A 230 20.40 -2.49 -0.79
CA SER A 230 21.77 -2.12 -1.16
C SER A 230 22.05 -0.61 -1.11
N ILE A 231 20.99 0.22 -1.06
CA ILE A 231 21.09 1.68 -1.04
C ILE A 231 20.31 2.23 0.17
N PRO A 232 20.97 2.42 1.32
CA PRO A 232 20.33 3.02 2.48
C PRO A 232 19.90 4.46 2.17
N GLN A 233 18.79 4.85 2.76
CA GLN A 233 18.17 6.16 2.58
C GLN A 233 18.42 7.04 3.81
N PRO A 234 18.55 8.36 3.63
CA PRO A 234 18.94 9.26 4.72
C PRO A 234 17.82 9.50 5.75
N ARG A 235 16.57 9.18 5.40
CA ARG A 235 15.41 9.45 6.27
C ARG A 235 14.20 8.57 5.95
N LEU A 236 13.24 8.60 6.85
CA LEU A 236 11.87 8.12 6.62
C LEU A 236 11.14 9.04 5.62
N GLY A 237 10.46 8.45 4.64
CA GLY A 237 9.67 9.18 3.65
C GLY A 237 9.35 8.36 2.40
N SER A 238 8.55 8.93 1.51
CA SER A 238 8.36 8.38 0.16
C SER A 238 9.08 9.23 -0.88
N PHE A 239 9.51 8.60 -1.98
CA PHE A 239 10.02 9.34 -3.11
C PHE A 239 8.89 10.15 -3.73
N SER A 240 9.23 11.29 -4.31
CA SER A 240 8.29 12.08 -5.10
C SER A 240 9.01 12.73 -6.27
N PHE A 241 8.33 12.75 -7.40
CA PHE A 241 8.80 13.38 -8.62
C PHE A 241 8.63 14.90 -8.53
N GLN A 242 9.72 15.64 -8.68
CA GLN A 242 9.74 17.10 -8.68
C GLN A 242 9.74 17.60 -10.12
N ASP A 243 8.59 18.12 -10.58
CA ASP A 243 8.48 18.79 -11.88
C ASP A 243 9.00 20.23 -11.79
N GLY A 244 9.61 20.75 -12.85
CA GLY A 244 10.21 22.09 -12.91
C GLY A 244 11.72 22.07 -13.21
N ASN A 245 12.50 22.96 -12.57
CA ASN A 245 13.91 23.22 -12.93
C ASN A 245 14.84 22.01 -12.76
N SER A 246 14.57 21.13 -11.78
CA SER A 246 15.42 19.96 -11.51
C SER A 246 14.97 18.70 -12.26
N ASN A 247 13.67 18.57 -12.57
CA ASN A 247 13.07 17.38 -13.19
C ASN A 247 13.63 16.08 -12.57
N SER A 248 13.59 15.96 -11.25
CA SER A 248 14.38 15.00 -10.47
C SER A 248 13.51 14.21 -9.48
N ILE A 249 14.05 13.10 -8.98
CA ILE A 249 13.45 12.36 -7.86
C ILE A 249 14.08 12.84 -6.57
N SER A 250 13.25 13.10 -5.56
CA SER A 250 13.72 13.37 -4.21
C SER A 250 12.94 12.56 -3.19
N LEU A 251 13.63 12.09 -2.15
CA LEU A 251 13.00 11.57 -0.94
C LEU A 251 12.51 12.75 -0.11
N CYS A 252 11.47 13.44 -0.60
CA CYS A 252 10.96 14.68 -0.01
C CYS A 252 9.64 14.48 0.73
N ASN A 253 8.85 13.47 0.34
CA ASN A 253 7.48 13.33 0.75
C ASN A 253 7.32 12.55 2.07
N ARG A 254 6.17 12.71 2.73
CA ARG A 254 5.81 11.91 3.92
C ARG A 254 5.81 10.41 3.59
N PRO A 255 5.96 9.51 4.59
CA PRO A 255 5.74 8.08 4.37
C PRO A 255 4.30 7.88 3.91
N LEU A 256 4.13 7.52 2.63
CA LEU A 256 2.81 7.41 2.03
C LEU A 256 2.31 5.98 2.23
N ASN A 257 1.22 5.83 2.98
CA ASN A 257 0.60 4.54 3.21
C ASN A 257 -0.91 4.58 2.87
N LEU A 258 -1.46 3.41 2.57
CA LEU A 258 -2.86 3.29 2.14
C LEU A 258 -3.85 3.77 3.22
N TYR A 259 -3.54 3.50 4.49
CA TYR A 259 -4.42 3.85 5.61
C TYR A 259 -4.58 5.36 5.79
N MET A 260 -3.54 6.15 5.49
CA MET A 260 -3.61 7.61 5.52
C MET A 260 -4.60 8.13 4.48
N HIS A 261 -4.56 7.61 3.24
CA HIS A 261 -5.52 8.02 2.22
C HIS A 261 -6.93 7.54 2.53
N MET A 262 -7.11 6.36 3.16
CA MET A 262 -8.43 5.92 3.61
C MET A 262 -9.01 6.89 4.65
N LEU A 263 -8.20 7.29 5.65
CA LEU A 263 -8.61 8.26 6.66
C LEU A 263 -8.90 9.64 6.04
N GLU A 264 -8.01 10.14 5.20
CA GLU A 264 -8.19 11.42 4.52
C GLU A 264 -9.40 11.40 3.58
N ASN A 265 -9.72 10.25 2.97
CA ASN A 265 -10.96 10.09 2.21
C ASN A 265 -12.18 10.28 3.09
N GLU A 266 -12.17 9.72 4.31
CA GLU A 266 -13.22 9.90 5.32
C GLU A 266 -13.18 11.26 6.03
N GLU A 267 -12.48 12.25 5.46
CA GLU A 267 -12.33 13.62 6.02
C GLU A 267 -11.58 13.66 7.36
N ILE A 268 -10.82 12.59 7.65
CA ILE A 268 -10.00 12.45 8.85
C ILE A 268 -8.57 12.88 8.49
N PHE A 269 -8.26 14.16 8.71
CA PHE A 269 -6.91 14.66 8.46
C PHE A 269 -5.90 13.93 9.34
N SER A 270 -4.92 13.28 8.70
CA SER A 270 -3.97 12.42 9.38
C SER A 270 -2.88 13.19 10.14
N GLY A 271 -2.43 14.36 9.63
CA GLY A 271 -1.58 15.39 10.29
C GLY A 271 -0.34 14.94 11.10
N ILE A 272 -0.02 13.63 11.06
CA ILE A 272 0.67 12.76 12.02
C ILE A 272 1.09 13.43 13.35
N PRO A 273 0.47 13.04 14.49
CA PRO A 273 0.87 11.81 15.18
C PRO A 273 -0.24 10.75 15.37
N ARG A 274 -0.01 9.59 14.73
CA ARG A 274 -0.38 8.18 15.02
C ARG A 274 -1.74 7.84 15.66
N GLY A 275 -2.44 6.89 15.01
CA GLY A 275 -3.34 5.87 15.59
C GLY A 275 -4.67 6.32 16.19
N HIS A 276 -4.78 7.55 16.69
CA HIS A 276 -5.95 8.00 17.45
C HIS A 276 -7.04 8.66 16.61
N PHE A 277 -6.78 8.93 15.33
CA PHE A 277 -7.70 9.72 14.50
C PHE A 277 -8.95 8.95 14.11
N LYS A 278 -8.86 7.65 13.75
CA LYS A 278 -10.03 6.81 13.46
C LYS A 278 -11.00 6.82 14.64
N LEU A 279 -10.51 6.43 15.83
CA LEU A 279 -11.26 6.45 17.08
C LEU A 279 -11.94 7.80 17.36
N ARG A 280 -11.21 8.91 17.14
CA ARG A 280 -11.72 10.26 17.43
C ARG A 280 -12.71 10.81 16.41
N LYS A 281 -12.64 10.38 15.15
CA LYS A 281 -13.33 11.06 14.05
C LYS A 281 -14.38 10.21 13.35
N GLN A 282 -14.20 8.90 13.26
CA GLN A 282 -15.16 8.03 12.61
C GLN A 282 -16.31 7.73 13.58
N PRO A 283 -17.58 8.01 13.24
CA PRO A 283 -18.71 7.95 14.19
C PRO A 283 -18.93 6.55 14.77
N ASN A 284 -18.81 5.50 13.96
CA ASN A 284 -18.97 4.10 14.37
C ASN A 284 -17.66 3.41 14.82
N ALA A 285 -16.66 4.16 15.29
CA ALA A 285 -15.37 3.59 15.70
C ALA A 285 -15.43 2.79 17.02
N ILE A 286 -16.45 3.00 17.85
CA ILE A 286 -16.69 2.29 19.11
C ILE A 286 -18.10 1.72 19.06
N PHE A 287 -18.23 0.41 19.26
CA PHE A 287 -19.49 -0.32 19.22
C PHE A 287 -20.33 -0.10 20.49
N ASP A 288 -19.69 -0.24 21.64
CA ASP A 288 -20.29 -0.10 22.96
C ASP A 288 -19.22 0.31 23.99
N GLU A 289 -19.60 0.41 25.26
CA GLU A 289 -18.68 0.82 26.31
C GLU A 289 -17.50 -0.14 26.50
N GLU A 290 -17.74 -1.45 26.39
CA GLU A 290 -16.72 -2.48 26.61
C GLU A 290 -15.70 -2.48 25.47
N ASP A 291 -16.16 -2.43 24.22
CA ASP A 291 -15.31 -2.23 23.04
C ASP A 291 -14.50 -0.94 23.16
N GLY A 292 -15.13 0.15 23.62
CA GLY A 292 -14.44 1.41 23.88
C GLY A 292 -13.30 1.26 24.89
N GLN A 293 -13.55 0.61 26.02
CA GLN A 293 -12.53 0.37 27.05
C GLN A 293 -11.36 -0.46 26.49
N ARG A 294 -11.67 -1.55 25.79
CA ARG A 294 -10.71 -2.46 25.14
C ARG A 294 -9.82 -1.75 24.12
N GLN A 295 -10.41 -1.01 23.17
CA GLN A 295 -9.66 -0.29 22.14
C GLN A 295 -8.78 0.83 22.73
N LEU A 296 -9.31 1.59 23.70
CA LEU A 296 -8.54 2.65 24.38
C LEU A 296 -7.40 2.07 25.22
N ALA A 297 -7.64 0.97 25.93
CA ALA A 297 -6.63 0.28 26.73
C ALA A 297 -5.51 -0.31 25.87
N ALA A 298 -5.84 -1.00 24.77
CA ALA A 298 -4.86 -1.50 23.83
C ALA A 298 -4.00 -0.37 23.25
N SER A 299 -4.65 0.75 22.88
CA SER A 299 -3.96 1.94 22.38
C SER A 299 -3.04 2.59 23.42
N ALA A 300 -3.46 2.68 24.68
CA ALA A 300 -2.63 3.15 25.79
C ALA A 300 -1.47 2.19 26.09
N GLY A 301 -1.74 0.89 26.08
CA GLY A 301 -0.78 -0.19 26.25
C GLY A 301 0.33 -0.14 25.22
N MET A 302 -0.02 -0.08 23.93
CA MET A 302 0.93 0.08 22.83
C MET A 302 1.90 1.26 23.04
N ARG A 303 1.40 2.42 23.51
CA ARG A 303 2.26 3.58 23.81
C ARG A 303 3.18 3.32 24.99
N ALA A 304 2.69 2.68 26.06
CA ALA A 304 3.46 2.41 27.27
C ALA A 304 4.62 1.44 27.00
N ILE A 305 4.40 0.41 26.18
CA ILE A 305 5.38 -0.66 25.93
C ILE A 305 6.30 -0.40 24.74
N MET A 306 6.13 0.71 24.02
CA MET A 306 6.88 1.05 22.80
C MET A 306 8.40 0.90 22.95
N HIS A 307 8.93 1.23 24.13
CA HIS A 307 10.37 1.20 24.43
C HIS A 307 10.97 -0.21 24.48
N HIS A 308 10.15 -1.26 24.58
CA HIS A 308 10.61 -2.66 24.50
C HIS A 308 10.90 -3.11 23.07
N PHE A 309 10.25 -2.50 22.07
CA PHE A 309 10.30 -2.94 20.67
C PHE A 309 11.09 -1.99 19.77
N ILE A 310 11.24 -0.73 20.15
CA ILE A 310 12.02 0.25 19.38
C ILE A 310 13.42 0.36 19.97
N ASN A 311 14.41 -0.09 19.20
CA ASN A 311 15.81 0.06 19.58
C ASN A 311 16.29 1.52 19.41
N PRO A 312 16.77 2.18 20.48
CA PRO A 312 17.24 3.56 20.43
C PRO A 312 18.40 3.79 19.45
N ASP A 313 19.22 2.77 19.22
CA ASP A 313 20.45 2.86 18.41
C ASP A 313 20.15 2.82 16.90
N THR A 314 19.01 2.24 16.50
CA THR A 314 18.65 2.01 15.08
C THR A 314 17.37 2.74 14.66
N ARG A 315 16.62 3.35 15.60
CA ARG A 315 15.38 4.10 15.29
C ARG A 315 15.58 5.29 14.35
N GLN A 316 16.81 5.77 14.19
CA GLN A 316 17.18 6.85 13.26
C GLN A 316 17.83 6.33 11.98
N GLY A 317 17.78 5.02 11.74
CA GLY A 317 18.29 4.38 10.54
C GLY A 317 19.27 3.23 10.84
N PRO A 318 19.74 2.53 9.78
CA PRO A 318 19.51 2.85 8.37
C PRO A 318 18.05 2.66 7.94
N PHE A 319 17.60 3.49 7.00
CA PHE A 319 16.30 3.36 6.36
C PHE A 319 16.44 2.69 5.00
N TYR A 320 15.51 1.83 4.64
CA TYR A 320 15.49 1.14 3.35
C TYR A 320 14.15 1.27 2.66
N VAL A 321 14.18 1.43 1.34
CA VAL A 321 12.98 1.43 0.51
C VAL A 321 12.29 0.08 0.69
N THR A 322 11.00 0.09 1.01
CA THR A 322 10.24 -1.14 1.28
C THR A 322 8.91 -1.12 0.52
N LEU A 323 8.60 -2.26 -0.13
CA LEU A 323 7.31 -2.48 -0.80
C LEU A 323 6.25 -2.85 0.26
N ASN A 324 5.54 -1.84 0.78
CA ASN A 324 4.68 -2.02 1.96
C ASN A 324 3.36 -2.76 1.68
N ASP A 325 2.92 -2.78 0.42
CA ASP A 325 1.69 -3.48 -0.01
C ASP A 325 2.02 -4.74 -0.83
N LEU A 326 3.12 -5.41 -0.48
CA LEU A 326 3.52 -6.65 -1.14
C LEU A 326 2.66 -7.82 -0.63
N SER A 327 1.77 -8.32 -1.49
CA SER A 327 0.90 -9.50 -1.26
C SER A 327 0.87 -10.41 -2.48
N GLN A 328 0.25 -11.60 -2.37
CA GLN A 328 0.12 -12.53 -3.50
C GLN A 328 -0.57 -11.90 -4.72
N ASN A 329 -1.43 -10.90 -4.51
CA ASN A 329 -2.13 -10.20 -5.59
C ASN A 329 -1.20 -9.31 -6.44
N ASN A 330 -0.11 -8.83 -5.82
CA ASN A 330 0.82 -7.89 -6.43
C ASN A 330 2.09 -8.56 -6.98
N ILE A 331 2.20 -9.89 -6.85
CA ILE A 331 3.34 -10.69 -7.33
C ILE A 331 2.89 -11.53 -8.52
N TYR A 332 3.68 -11.48 -9.59
CA TYR A 332 3.52 -12.34 -10.76
C TYR A 332 4.72 -13.28 -10.85
N VAL A 333 4.44 -14.54 -11.14
CA VAL A 333 5.41 -15.62 -11.14
C VAL A 333 5.32 -16.47 -12.41
N ASP A 334 6.36 -17.25 -12.69
CA ASP A 334 6.27 -18.33 -13.67
C ASP A 334 5.72 -19.63 -13.06
N GLU A 335 5.66 -20.66 -13.90
CA GLU A 335 5.21 -22.00 -13.53
C GLU A 335 6.01 -22.66 -12.41
N GLN A 336 7.15 -22.13 -11.95
CA GLN A 336 7.94 -22.67 -10.84
C GLN A 336 8.02 -21.68 -9.65
N TRP A 337 7.15 -20.67 -9.65
CA TRP A 337 7.09 -19.62 -8.63
C TRP A 337 8.31 -18.70 -8.58
N ASN A 338 9.10 -18.62 -9.66
CA ASN A 338 10.11 -17.57 -9.74
C ASN A 338 9.41 -16.22 -9.96
N VAL A 339 9.80 -15.20 -9.20
CA VAL A 339 9.23 -13.85 -9.31
C VAL A 339 9.58 -13.24 -10.68
N ARG A 340 8.55 -12.93 -11.48
CA ARG A 340 8.65 -12.36 -12.83
C ARG A 340 8.23 -10.90 -12.90
N CYS A 341 7.35 -10.46 -12.01
CA CYS A 341 6.94 -9.06 -11.95
C CYS A 341 6.34 -8.72 -10.58
N ILE A 342 6.60 -7.52 -10.09
CA ILE A 342 5.92 -6.93 -8.94
C ILE A 342 5.21 -5.66 -9.41
N ILE A 343 3.92 -5.58 -9.12
CA ILE A 343 3.06 -4.46 -9.47
C ILE A 343 2.63 -3.69 -8.22
N ASP A 344 1.89 -2.60 -8.43
CA ASP A 344 1.29 -1.77 -7.38
C ASP A 344 2.32 -1.17 -6.39
N LEU A 345 3.10 -0.23 -6.90
CA LEU A 345 4.26 0.34 -6.19
C LEU A 345 3.93 1.62 -5.42
N GLU A 346 2.65 2.01 -5.36
CA GLU A 346 2.19 3.33 -4.92
C GLU A 346 2.38 3.63 -3.43
N TRP A 347 2.38 2.59 -2.58
CA TRP A 347 2.56 2.70 -1.13
C TRP A 347 4.01 2.47 -0.68
N THR A 348 4.95 2.45 -1.62
CA THR A 348 6.38 2.27 -1.34
C THR A 348 6.93 3.49 -0.62
N HIS A 349 7.54 3.25 0.54
CA HIS A 349 8.26 4.28 1.29
C HIS A 349 9.41 3.64 2.06
N THR A 350 10.28 4.46 2.62
CA THR A 350 11.41 3.99 3.40
C THR A 350 10.99 3.61 4.81
N LEU A 351 11.52 2.50 5.33
CA LEU A 351 11.31 2.03 6.70
C LEU A 351 12.65 1.80 7.40
N PRO A 352 12.73 1.95 8.74
CA PRO A 352 13.89 1.48 9.49
C PRO A 352 14.11 -0.03 9.25
N ALA A 353 15.37 -0.46 9.33
CA ALA A 353 15.73 -1.87 9.16
C ALA A 353 14.90 -2.83 10.04
N GLU A 354 14.62 -2.44 11.28
CA GLU A 354 13.85 -3.27 12.24
C GLU A 354 12.37 -3.40 11.87
N MET A 355 11.84 -2.52 11.02
CA MET A 355 10.46 -2.60 10.54
C MET A 355 10.32 -3.40 9.24
N GLN A 356 11.42 -3.79 8.60
CA GLN A 356 11.39 -4.71 7.47
C GLN A 356 11.17 -6.12 8.01
N ALA A 357 9.92 -6.55 8.00
CA ALA A 357 9.50 -7.84 8.50
C ALA A 357 9.17 -8.81 7.33
N PRO A 358 9.30 -10.12 7.55
CA PRO A 358 8.78 -11.13 6.63
C PRO A 358 7.29 -10.91 6.32
N PRO A 359 6.80 -11.37 5.15
CA PRO A 359 5.39 -11.23 4.82
C PRO A 359 4.51 -12.09 5.74
N TYR A 360 3.49 -11.51 6.37
CA TYR A 360 2.58 -12.28 7.26
C TYR A 360 1.69 -13.27 6.50
N TRP A 361 1.47 -13.05 5.20
CA TRP A 361 0.56 -13.84 4.37
C TRP A 361 1.16 -15.17 3.89
N LEU A 362 2.38 -15.53 4.33
CA LEU A 362 3.06 -16.76 3.90
C LEU A 362 2.28 -18.04 4.22
N THR A 363 1.37 -18.02 5.18
CA THR A 363 0.44 -19.11 5.54
C THR A 363 -1.02 -18.79 5.18
N SER A 364 -1.26 -17.83 4.29
CA SER A 364 -2.60 -17.37 3.88
C SER A 364 -3.45 -16.70 4.97
N LYS A 365 -2.89 -16.45 6.15
CA LYS A 365 -3.57 -15.76 7.25
C LYS A 365 -3.57 -14.25 7.06
N SER A 366 -4.62 -13.59 7.54
CA SER A 366 -4.59 -12.14 7.73
C SER A 366 -3.65 -11.81 8.88
N VAL A 367 -3.17 -10.56 8.93
CA VAL A 367 -2.20 -10.13 9.96
C VAL A 367 -2.73 -10.26 11.39
N ASP A 368 -4.05 -10.22 11.55
CA ASP A 368 -4.78 -10.33 12.81
C ASP A 368 -5.48 -11.69 12.98
N GLY A 369 -5.29 -12.63 12.05
CA GLY A 369 -5.85 -13.98 12.10
C GLY A 369 -4.92 -15.00 12.74
N PHE A 370 -4.04 -14.56 13.64
CA PHE A 370 -3.09 -15.40 14.38
C PHE A 370 -3.49 -15.48 15.86
N ASP A 371 -4.70 -15.97 16.10
CA ASP A 371 -5.32 -16.13 17.41
C ASP A 371 -5.16 -17.55 17.98
N ASP A 372 -5.01 -18.57 17.12
CA ASP A 372 -4.67 -19.93 17.50
C ASP A 372 -3.14 -20.16 17.57
N ARG A 373 -2.72 -21.06 18.46
CA ARG A 373 -1.36 -21.56 18.54
C ARG A 373 -0.96 -22.34 17.30
N ASP A 374 -1.85 -23.15 16.73
CA ASP A 374 -1.52 -23.99 15.57
C ASP A 374 -1.14 -23.11 14.36
N ASP A 375 -1.84 -21.98 14.17
CA ASP A 375 -1.56 -21.01 13.11
C ASP A 375 -0.22 -20.27 13.32
N LEU A 376 0.13 -19.99 14.57
CA LEU A 376 1.41 -19.39 14.94
C LEU A 376 2.57 -20.37 14.72
N GLU A 377 2.38 -21.64 15.08
CA GLU A 377 3.36 -22.71 14.87
C GLU A 377 3.58 -22.96 13.37
N GLU A 378 2.51 -23.04 12.56
CA GLU A 378 2.62 -23.16 11.10
C GLU A 378 3.40 -21.96 10.50
N TYR A 379 3.07 -20.74 10.93
CA TYR A 379 3.77 -19.56 10.45
C TYR A 379 5.24 -19.53 10.89
N GLU A 380 5.54 -19.92 12.12
CA GLU A 380 6.92 -20.00 12.62
C GLU A 380 7.77 -20.99 11.80
N GLU A 381 7.22 -22.15 11.42
CA GLU A 381 7.90 -23.10 10.54
C GLU A 381 8.24 -22.47 9.17
N VAL A 382 7.26 -21.85 8.53
CA VAL A 382 7.44 -21.20 7.21
C VAL A 382 8.35 -19.97 7.31
N LEU A 383 8.28 -19.23 8.41
CA LEU A 383 9.13 -18.09 8.70
C LEU A 383 10.59 -18.51 8.84
N ASN A 384 10.86 -19.60 9.54
CA ASN A 384 12.20 -20.14 9.70
C ASN A 384 12.79 -20.59 8.36
N GLU A 385 11.98 -21.21 7.50
CA GLU A 385 12.36 -21.51 6.11
C GLU A 385 12.74 -20.23 5.34
N TYR A 386 11.87 -19.21 5.40
CA TYR A 386 12.12 -17.92 4.74
C TYR A 386 13.39 -17.23 5.23
N ILE A 387 13.61 -17.16 6.55
CA ILE A 387 14.78 -16.52 7.16
C ILE A 387 16.06 -17.31 6.83
N SER A 388 15.99 -18.63 6.80
CA SER A 388 17.14 -19.46 6.39
C SER A 388 17.55 -19.14 4.95
N ILE A 389 16.60 -19.08 4.02
CA ILE A 389 16.85 -18.68 2.64
C ILE A 389 17.35 -17.23 2.55
N TYR A 390 16.78 -16.32 3.36
CA TYR A 390 17.24 -14.94 3.45
C TYR A 390 18.72 -14.89 3.84
N SER A 391 19.11 -15.62 4.88
CA SER A 391 20.48 -15.67 5.37
C SER A 391 21.44 -16.22 4.31
N GLU A 392 21.06 -17.27 3.59
CA GLU A 392 21.88 -17.86 2.52
C GLU A 392 22.14 -16.85 1.38
N GLU A 393 21.09 -16.24 0.84
CA GLU A 393 21.20 -15.26 -0.24
C GLU A 393 21.93 -13.97 0.21
N GLU A 394 21.71 -13.53 1.46
CA GLU A 394 22.41 -12.36 2.02
C GLU A 394 23.91 -12.63 2.17
N ILE A 395 24.30 -13.81 2.67
CA ILE A 395 25.71 -14.21 2.77
C ILE A 395 26.34 -14.30 1.39
N GLN A 396 25.66 -14.94 0.42
CA GLN A 396 26.17 -15.06 -0.95
C GLN A 396 26.39 -13.70 -1.61
N ARG A 397 25.49 -12.74 -1.37
CA ARG A 397 25.54 -11.42 -2.01
C ARG A 397 26.46 -10.43 -1.29
N ASN A 398 26.40 -10.38 0.04
CA ASN A 398 27.01 -9.33 0.86
C ASN A 398 28.11 -9.84 1.80
N GLY A 399 28.29 -11.16 1.95
CA GLY A 399 29.22 -11.74 2.91
C GLY A 399 28.81 -11.60 4.38
N SER A 400 27.55 -11.24 4.66
CA SER A 400 27.01 -11.09 6.02
C SER A 400 25.53 -11.46 6.05
N ASN A 401 24.99 -11.82 7.21
CA ASN A 401 23.55 -12.13 7.41
C ASN A 401 22.86 -11.13 8.35
N LYS A 402 23.28 -9.85 8.33
CA LYS A 402 22.83 -8.85 9.30
C LYS A 402 21.32 -8.59 9.20
N GLN A 403 20.77 -8.51 8.00
CA GLN A 403 19.35 -8.26 7.80
C GLN A 403 18.50 -9.49 8.16
N ALA A 404 18.95 -10.69 7.83
CA ALA A 404 18.32 -11.93 8.27
C ALA A 404 18.27 -12.01 9.80
N ALA A 405 19.39 -11.70 10.48
CA ALA A 405 19.47 -11.70 11.94
C ALA A 405 18.55 -10.66 12.59
N ILE A 406 18.40 -9.48 11.98
CA ILE A 406 17.45 -8.45 12.44
C ILE A 406 16.00 -8.97 12.33
N GLN A 407 15.64 -9.60 11.22
CA GLN A 407 14.30 -10.17 11.02
C GLN A 407 13.99 -11.27 12.03
N LEU A 408 14.95 -12.19 12.26
CA LEU A 408 14.79 -13.25 13.26
C LEU A 408 14.61 -12.67 14.67
N LYS A 409 15.49 -11.73 15.07
CA LYS A 409 15.38 -11.07 16.37
C LYS A 409 14.05 -10.34 16.54
N SER A 410 13.55 -9.71 15.46
CA SER A 410 12.26 -9.02 15.46
C SER A 410 11.09 -9.99 15.67
N TRP A 411 11.20 -11.24 15.21
CA TRP A 411 10.22 -12.28 15.50
C TRP A 411 10.31 -12.72 16.97
N GLU A 412 11.49 -13.14 17.41
CA GLU A 412 11.75 -13.70 18.75
C GLU A 412 11.34 -12.75 19.89
N ASN A 413 11.53 -11.44 19.73
CA ASN A 413 11.22 -10.45 20.76
C ASN A 413 9.80 -9.84 20.62
N GLY A 414 9.01 -10.26 19.64
CA GLY A 414 7.66 -9.75 19.38
C GLY A 414 7.58 -8.39 18.67
N SER A 415 8.71 -7.81 18.24
CA SER A 415 8.72 -6.54 17.49
C SER A 415 7.98 -6.64 16.16
N PHE A 416 7.97 -7.84 15.55
CA PHE A 416 7.16 -8.15 14.38
C PHE A 416 5.69 -7.74 14.60
N TRP A 417 5.09 -8.24 15.67
CA TRP A 417 3.69 -7.96 16.02
C TRP A 417 3.50 -6.49 16.38
N TYR A 418 4.42 -5.91 17.15
CA TYR A 418 4.36 -4.50 17.52
C TYR A 418 4.35 -3.58 16.29
N PHE A 419 5.25 -3.79 15.32
CA PHE A 419 5.30 -2.97 14.11
C PHE A 419 4.11 -3.21 13.18
N LYS A 420 3.59 -4.45 13.09
CA LYS A 420 2.36 -4.72 12.33
C LYS A 420 1.15 -4.02 12.96
N ALA A 421 0.96 -4.10 14.29
CA ALA A 421 -0.09 -3.38 15.00
C ALA A 421 0.04 -1.85 14.83
N ALA A 422 1.26 -1.32 14.85
CA ALA A 422 1.50 0.12 14.68
C ALA A 422 1.24 0.63 13.25
N THR A 423 1.33 -0.24 12.24
CA THR A 423 1.22 0.13 10.82
C THR A 423 -0.11 -0.25 10.18
N ILE A 424 -0.85 -1.19 10.78
CA ILE A 424 -2.14 -1.72 10.29
C ILE A 424 -3.22 -1.43 11.35
N PRO A 425 -3.87 -0.25 11.31
CA PRO A 425 -4.83 0.15 12.34
C PRO A 425 -6.00 -0.81 12.51
N LYS A 426 -6.45 -1.46 11.42
CA LYS A 426 -7.59 -2.39 11.43
C LYS A 426 -7.32 -3.63 12.30
N GLY A 427 -6.11 -4.18 12.25
CA GLY A 427 -5.73 -5.35 13.05
C GLY A 427 -5.10 -5.02 14.41
N ALA A 428 -4.88 -3.73 14.71
CA ALA A 428 -4.04 -3.31 15.84
C ALA A 428 -4.54 -3.83 17.19
N TYR A 429 -5.85 -3.83 17.41
CA TYR A 429 -6.46 -4.32 18.64
C TYR A 429 -6.26 -5.84 18.81
N ASN A 430 -6.62 -6.62 17.79
CA ASN A 430 -6.47 -8.07 17.80
C ASN A 430 -5.02 -8.49 17.96
N ILE A 431 -4.09 -7.90 17.19
CA ILE A 431 -2.65 -8.18 17.31
C ILE A 431 -2.13 -7.83 18.72
N PHE A 432 -2.60 -6.73 19.30
CA PHE A 432 -2.19 -6.35 20.65
C PHE A 432 -2.62 -7.41 21.67
N ASN A 433 -3.88 -7.83 21.66
CA ASN A 433 -4.40 -8.79 22.62
C ASN A 433 -3.86 -10.21 22.41
N CYS A 434 -3.78 -10.66 21.16
CA CYS A 434 -3.41 -12.03 20.84
C CYS A 434 -1.89 -12.27 20.87
N ASN A 435 -1.07 -11.27 20.48
CA ASN A 435 0.35 -11.51 20.23
C ASN A 435 1.29 -10.63 21.05
N ILE A 436 0.87 -9.44 21.50
CA ILE A 436 1.75 -8.51 22.23
C ILE A 436 1.52 -8.57 23.75
N GLN A 437 0.28 -8.46 24.21
CA GLN A 437 -0.08 -8.48 25.62
C GLN A 437 0.36 -9.77 26.34
N PRO A 438 0.27 -10.98 25.75
CA PRO A 438 0.72 -12.21 26.39
C PRO A 438 2.23 -12.26 26.68
N ILE A 439 3.04 -11.48 25.96
CA ILE A 439 4.50 -11.36 26.18
C ILE A 439 4.76 -10.83 27.60
N PHE A 440 3.93 -9.89 28.06
CA PHE A 440 4.04 -9.28 29.38
C PHE A 440 3.27 -10.06 30.45
N ASN A 441 2.07 -10.56 30.11
CA ASN A 441 1.28 -11.40 30.99
C ASN A 441 0.31 -12.28 30.21
N LYS A 442 0.50 -13.61 30.28
CA LYS A 442 -0.30 -14.63 29.57
C LYS A 442 -1.78 -14.63 29.93
N ASN A 443 -2.15 -14.12 31.11
CA ASN A 443 -3.54 -14.15 31.59
C ASN A 443 -4.34 -12.89 31.24
N HIS A 444 -3.67 -11.76 30.99
CA HIS A 444 -4.34 -10.48 30.72
C HIS A 444 -5.30 -10.48 29.52
N PRO A 445 -5.02 -11.16 28.39
CA PRO A 445 -5.97 -11.20 27.27
C PRO A 445 -7.32 -11.81 27.64
N ASN A 446 -7.34 -12.70 28.64
CA ASN A 446 -8.54 -13.38 29.11
C ASN A 446 -9.17 -12.67 30.33
N GLN A 447 -8.67 -11.50 30.71
CA GLN A 447 -9.10 -10.78 31.91
C GLN A 447 -9.40 -9.31 31.60
N SER A 448 -10.59 -8.86 31.97
CA SER A 448 -10.99 -7.45 31.82
C SER A 448 -10.21 -6.45 32.70
N ILE A 449 -9.32 -6.92 33.58
CA ILE A 449 -8.58 -6.04 34.51
C ILE A 449 -7.67 -5.08 33.77
N PHE A 450 -7.02 -5.53 32.70
CA PHE A 450 -6.16 -4.66 31.89
C PHE A 450 -7.00 -3.55 31.27
N ASP A 451 -8.10 -3.91 30.61
CA ASP A 451 -8.96 -2.96 29.92
C ASP A 451 -9.52 -1.91 30.88
N LYS A 452 -10.08 -2.36 32.01
CA LYS A 452 -10.69 -1.50 33.05
C LYS A 452 -9.71 -0.53 33.70
N VAL A 453 -8.42 -0.84 33.71
CA VAL A 453 -7.39 0.02 34.30
C VAL A 453 -6.73 0.89 33.24
N PHE A 454 -6.27 0.30 32.12
CA PHE A 454 -5.44 0.98 31.13
C PHE A 454 -6.22 1.99 30.27
N PHE A 455 -7.53 1.83 30.09
CA PHE A 455 -8.30 2.77 29.26
C PHE A 455 -8.27 4.20 29.81
N PHE A 456 -8.22 4.39 31.14
CA PHE A 456 -8.08 5.71 31.76
C PHE A 456 -6.76 6.40 31.40
N TYR A 457 -5.70 5.63 31.14
CA TYR A 457 -4.40 6.16 30.70
C TYR A 457 -4.36 6.49 29.20
N TRP A 458 -5.47 6.27 28.48
CA TRP A 458 -5.57 6.73 27.11
C TRP A 458 -5.57 8.26 27.01
N GLY A 459 -6.30 8.94 27.90
CA GLY A 459 -6.39 10.39 28.02
C GLY A 459 -7.28 10.84 29.19
N GLN A 460 -7.16 12.10 29.62
CA GLN A 460 -7.79 12.64 30.85
C GLN A 460 -9.33 12.53 30.92
N GLN A 461 -10.01 12.26 29.79
CA GLN A 461 -11.46 12.22 29.65
C GLN A 461 -11.91 10.93 28.93
N ALA A 462 -11.24 9.80 29.19
CA ALA A 462 -11.47 8.56 28.48
C ALA A 462 -12.93 8.05 28.59
N SER A 463 -13.54 8.05 29.77
CA SER A 463 -14.93 7.60 29.96
C SER A 463 -15.94 8.47 29.20
N SER A 464 -15.85 9.79 29.34
CA SER A 464 -16.71 10.72 28.61
C SER A 464 -16.48 10.66 27.09
N PHE A 465 -15.26 10.33 26.66
CA PHE A 465 -14.98 10.09 25.26
C PHE A 465 -15.72 8.84 24.75
N ILE A 466 -15.68 7.73 25.48
CA ILE A 466 -16.42 6.50 25.13
C ILE A 466 -17.91 6.79 25.05
N GLU A 467 -18.49 7.44 26.07
CA GLU A 467 -19.91 7.80 26.09
C GLU A 467 -20.29 8.65 24.86
N LYS A 468 -19.49 9.67 24.55
CA LYS A 468 -19.68 10.49 23.35
C LYS A 468 -19.65 9.63 22.07
N LYS A 469 -18.70 8.70 21.95
CA LYS A 469 -18.56 7.84 20.78
C LYS A 469 -19.72 6.85 20.63
N VAL A 470 -20.24 6.30 21.72
CA VAL A 470 -21.44 5.45 21.71
C VAL A 470 -22.66 6.25 21.23
N ASN A 471 -22.81 7.50 21.67
CA ASN A 471 -23.87 8.38 21.18
C ASN A 471 -23.74 8.69 19.68
N GLU A 472 -22.53 9.03 19.21
CA GLU A 472 -22.26 9.23 17.77
C GLU A 472 -22.56 7.97 16.94
N ARG A 473 -22.30 6.77 17.49
CA ARG A 473 -22.68 5.51 16.85
C ARG A 473 -24.20 5.34 16.77
N ASN A 474 -24.94 5.70 17.82
CA ASN A 474 -26.40 5.62 17.79
C ASN A 474 -27.00 6.52 16.71
N ASP A 475 -26.49 7.74 16.58
CA ASP A 475 -26.87 8.66 15.50
C ASP A 475 -26.50 8.06 14.12
N TYR A 476 -25.31 7.50 13.98
CA TYR A 476 -24.88 6.83 12.75
C TYR A 476 -25.75 5.63 12.37
N ILE A 477 -26.19 4.82 13.34
CA ILE A 477 -27.12 3.70 13.10
C ILE A 477 -28.47 4.22 12.62
N LYS A 478 -28.93 5.38 13.12
CA LYS A 478 -30.15 6.02 12.63
C LYS A 478 -29.98 6.46 11.17
N ASP A 479 -28.88 7.11 10.84
CA ASP A 479 -28.57 7.52 9.46
C ASP A 479 -28.45 6.31 8.52
N LEU A 480 -27.86 5.19 8.99
CA LEU A 480 -27.83 3.93 8.24
C LEU A 480 -29.23 3.40 7.96
N LYS A 481 -30.11 3.38 8.96
CA LYS A 481 -31.49 2.94 8.79
C LYS A 481 -32.22 3.80 7.77
N GLU A 482 -32.00 5.11 7.77
CA GLU A 482 -32.58 6.04 6.78
C GLU A 482 -32.02 5.80 5.37
N ALA A 483 -30.74 5.46 5.23
CA ALA A 483 -30.11 5.19 3.94
C ALA A 483 -30.50 3.84 3.30
N PHE A 484 -30.92 2.87 4.12
CA PHE A 484 -31.36 1.52 3.69
C PHE A 484 -32.89 1.37 3.62
N ALA A 485 -33.65 2.36 4.11
CA ALA A 485 -35.11 2.43 3.98
C ALA A 485 -35.52 2.81 2.55
#